data_AF-A0A7S3DT47-F1
#
_entry.id   AF-A0A7S3DT47-F1
#
_cell.length_a   1.000
_cell.length_b   1.000
_cell.length_c   1.000
_cell.angle_alpha   90.00
_cell.angle_beta   90.00
_cell.angle_gamma   90.00
#
_symmetry.space_group_name_H-M   'P 1'
#
loop_
_entity.id
_entity.type
_entity.pdbx_description
1 polymer ?
#
loop_
_entity_poly.entity_id
_entity_poly.type
_entity_poly.pdbx_seq_one_letter_code
_entity_poly.pdbx_strand_id
1 'polypeptide(L)'
;DGRETKKLDSVLCLVNTALLSHTGSYVGKGGSGVKKTNPYQLTKKTRKALAKALTGEGGKLMEMLCNFNILVALYDDLSAKDMQTLVQTVRKWARGQKKTAVLDPKILKRLDQVLNT
;
A
#
# COMPACT_ATOMS: atom_id res chain seq x y z
N ASP A 1 -27.98 11.96 -7.65
CA ASP A 1 -27.38 11.43 -6.40
C ASP A 1 -25.91 11.04 -6.59
N GLY A 2 -24.90 11.81 -6.20
CA GLY A 2 -24.83 12.70 -5.03
C GLY A 2 -24.13 12.07 -3.82
N ARG A 3 -23.44 10.92 -3.97
CA ARG A 3 -22.60 10.35 -2.91
C ARG A 3 -21.14 10.70 -3.17
N GLU A 4 -20.72 11.89 -2.74
CA GLU A 4 -19.30 12.24 -2.60
C GLU A 4 -18.61 11.17 -1.74
N THR A 5 -17.78 10.37 -2.39
CA THR A 5 -16.99 9.30 -1.77
C THR A 5 -15.80 9.91 -1.03
N LYS A 6 -16.05 10.48 0.17
CA LYS A 6 -15.01 11.07 1.05
C LYS A 6 -13.79 10.16 1.32
N LYS A 7 -13.95 8.84 1.18
CA LYS A 7 -12.85 7.85 1.26
C LYS A 7 -11.84 7.99 0.12
N LEU A 8 -12.32 8.22 -1.11
CA LEU A 8 -11.48 8.39 -2.29
C LEU A 8 -10.70 9.70 -2.20
N ASP A 9 -11.32 10.81 -1.79
CA ASP A 9 -10.65 12.12 -1.69
C ASP A 9 -9.52 12.14 -0.66
N SER A 10 -9.69 11.44 0.47
CA SER A 10 -8.66 11.30 1.50
C SER A 10 -7.41 10.60 0.97
N VAL A 11 -7.62 9.55 0.17
CA VAL A 11 -6.57 8.72 -0.41
C VAL A 11 -5.96 9.38 -1.65
N LEU A 12 -6.77 10.10 -2.46
CA LEU A 12 -6.31 10.94 -3.57
C LEU A 12 -5.45 12.12 -3.11
N CYS A 13 -5.79 12.79 -2.00
CA CYS A 13 -5.03 13.91 -1.48
C CYS A 13 -3.64 13.45 -0.96
N LEU A 14 -3.56 12.25 -0.39
CA LEU A 14 -2.30 11.61 0.01
C LEU A 14 -1.41 11.23 -1.19
N VAL A 15 -2.01 10.98 -2.35
CA VAL A 15 -1.32 10.51 -3.57
C VAL A 15 -0.94 11.67 -4.49
N ASN A 16 -1.75 12.73 -4.56
CA ASN A 16 -1.43 13.94 -5.34
C ASN A 16 -0.17 14.66 -4.84
N THR A 17 0.15 14.57 -3.56
CA THR A 17 1.42 15.14 -3.02
C THR A 17 2.64 14.21 -3.21
N ALA A 18 2.47 13.03 -3.80
CA ALA A 18 3.54 12.13 -4.22
C ALA A 18 3.72 12.08 -5.75
N LEU A 19 2.62 12.23 -6.52
CA LEU A 19 2.62 12.25 -7.99
C LEU A 19 3.36 13.45 -8.62
N LEU A 20 3.43 14.59 -7.93
CA LEU A 20 4.07 15.81 -8.47
C LEU A 20 5.58 15.91 -8.22
N SER A 21 6.19 14.96 -7.48
CA SER A 21 7.60 15.09 -7.08
C SER A 21 8.59 14.37 -7.99
N HIS A 22 8.15 13.40 -8.80
CA HIS A 22 8.97 12.71 -9.79
C HIS A 22 8.03 11.78 -10.56
N THR A 23 8.33 11.53 -11.83
CA THR A 23 7.84 10.43 -12.66
C THR A 23 8.22 9.05 -12.06
N GLY A 24 7.82 8.80 -10.80
CA GLY A 24 8.07 7.59 -10.04
C GLY A 24 6.80 6.77 -9.99
N SER A 25 6.75 5.74 -10.82
CA SER A 25 5.61 4.84 -11.03
C SER A 25 5.03 4.30 -9.72
N TYR A 26 3.88 4.82 -9.28
CA TYR A 26 2.96 4.12 -8.35
C TYR A 26 2.21 2.95 -9.06
N VAL A 27 2.57 2.69 -10.32
CA VAL A 27 2.30 1.44 -11.00
C VAL A 27 3.54 0.58 -10.79
N GLY A 28 3.59 -0.19 -9.71
CA GLY A 28 4.64 -1.20 -9.55
C GLY A 28 4.78 -2.04 -10.84
N LYS A 29 5.98 -2.53 -11.15
CA LYS A 29 6.24 -3.38 -12.33
C LYS A 29 5.33 -4.62 -12.27
N GLY A 30 4.16 -4.56 -12.90
CA GLY A 30 3.25 -5.68 -13.09
C GLY A 30 1.90 -5.54 -12.39
N GLY A 31 0.84 -5.36 -13.18
CA GLY A 31 -0.56 -5.62 -12.83
C GLY A 31 -1.16 -4.73 -11.73
N SER A 32 -2.48 -4.58 -11.76
CA SER A 32 -3.24 -3.83 -10.75
C SER A 32 -3.12 -4.42 -9.33
N GLY A 33 -2.69 -5.68 -9.18
CA GLY A 33 -2.48 -6.32 -7.87
C GLY A 33 -3.77 -6.69 -7.13
N VAL A 34 -4.93 -6.23 -7.61
CA VAL A 34 -6.26 -6.48 -7.07
C VAL A 34 -7.14 -7.24 -8.06
N LYS A 35 -8.27 -7.79 -7.59
CA LYS A 35 -9.21 -8.54 -8.43
C LYS A 35 -9.91 -7.59 -9.41
N LYS A 36 -10.05 -8.01 -10.68
CA LYS A 36 -10.81 -7.25 -11.69
C LYS A 36 -12.28 -7.04 -11.28
N THR A 37 -12.85 -7.98 -10.54
CA THR A 37 -14.25 -7.96 -10.08
C THR A 37 -14.46 -7.17 -8.80
N ASN A 38 -13.41 -6.93 -8.01
CA ASN A 38 -13.48 -6.14 -6.79
C ASN A 38 -12.12 -5.46 -6.52
N PRO A 39 -11.98 -4.16 -6.79
CA PRO A 39 -10.73 -3.44 -6.63
C PRO A 39 -10.30 -3.25 -5.17
N TYR A 40 -11.19 -3.53 -4.21
CA TYR A 40 -10.90 -3.49 -2.77
C TYR A 40 -10.34 -4.82 -2.25
N GLN A 41 -10.11 -5.80 -3.12
CA GLN A 41 -9.56 -7.09 -2.72
C GLN A 41 -8.28 -7.43 -3.49
N LEU A 42 -7.24 -7.82 -2.74
CA LEU A 42 -6.01 -8.35 -3.31
C LEU A 42 -6.27 -9.65 -4.09
N THR A 43 -5.54 -9.85 -5.19
CA THR A 43 -5.53 -11.18 -5.82
C THR A 43 -4.80 -12.19 -4.92
N LYS A 44 -5.15 -13.48 -5.04
CA LYS A 44 -4.44 -14.56 -4.32
C LYS A 44 -2.93 -14.55 -4.60
N LYS A 45 -2.53 -14.20 -5.83
CA LYS A 45 -1.12 -14.09 -6.24
C LYS A 45 -0.43 -12.93 -5.51
N THR A 46 -1.06 -11.75 -5.48
CA THR A 46 -0.52 -10.57 -4.78
C THR A 46 -0.42 -10.80 -3.28
N ARG A 47 -1.45 -11.39 -2.66
CA ARG A 47 -1.48 -11.73 -1.24
C ARG A 47 -0.30 -12.64 -0.86
N LYS A 48 -0.08 -13.73 -1.61
CA LYS A 48 1.08 -14.62 -1.42
C LYS A 48 2.42 -13.92 -1.64
N ALA A 49 2.51 -13.05 -2.64
CA ALA A 49 3.74 -12.31 -2.92
C ALA A 49 4.08 -11.29 -1.82
N LEU A 50 3.07 -10.61 -1.26
CA LEU A 50 3.23 -9.71 -0.10
C LEU A 50 3.61 -10.49 1.16
N ALA A 51 2.95 -11.62 1.45
CA ALA A 51 3.31 -12.48 2.58
C ALA A 51 4.76 -12.99 2.48
N LYS A 52 5.21 -13.39 1.28
CA LYS A 52 6.61 -13.77 1.05
C LYS A 52 7.57 -12.58 1.20
N ALA A 53 7.14 -11.38 0.84
CA ALA A 53 7.95 -10.17 0.98
C ALA A 53 8.06 -9.69 2.44
N LEU A 54 7.08 -10.00 3.29
CA LEU A 54 7.12 -9.71 4.74
C LEU A 54 8.26 -10.45 5.44
N THR A 55 8.53 -11.71 5.06
CA THR A 55 9.61 -12.52 5.64
C THR A 55 10.94 -12.34 4.92
N GLY A 56 10.98 -11.54 3.87
CA GLY A 56 12.15 -11.35 3.01
C GLY A 56 12.81 -9.98 3.19
N GLU A 57 13.54 -9.53 2.18
CA GLU A 57 14.13 -8.20 2.17
C GLU A 57 13.05 -7.11 2.17
N GLY A 58 13.06 -6.25 3.19
CA GLY A 58 12.05 -5.19 3.35
C GLY A 58 11.92 -4.24 2.15
N GLY A 59 12.94 -4.12 1.31
CA GLY A 59 12.88 -3.32 0.09
C GLY A 59 11.85 -3.83 -0.92
N LYS A 60 11.71 -5.15 -1.08
CA LYS A 60 10.74 -5.75 -2.00
C LYS A 60 9.30 -5.54 -1.53
N LEU A 61 9.07 -5.63 -0.22
CA LEU A 61 7.78 -5.33 0.39
C LEU A 61 7.40 -3.87 0.12
N MET A 62 8.32 -2.94 0.36
CA MET A 62 8.08 -1.50 0.15
C MET A 62 7.82 -1.16 -1.31
N GLU A 63 8.53 -1.78 -2.25
CA GLU A 63 8.24 -1.63 -3.69
C GLU A 63 6.82 -2.10 -4.06
N MET A 64 6.36 -3.21 -3.49
CA MET A 64 4.99 -3.69 -3.72
C MET A 64 3.94 -2.78 -3.08
N LEU A 65 4.23 -2.22 -1.89
CA LEU A 65 3.37 -1.28 -1.19
C LEU A 65 3.32 0.10 -1.86
N CYS A 66 4.29 0.43 -2.73
CA CYS A 66 4.23 1.60 -3.62
C CYS A 66 3.25 1.38 -4.79
N ASN A 67 2.11 0.76 -4.54
CA ASN A 67 1.03 0.55 -5.49
C ASN A 67 -0.29 0.99 -4.87
N PHE A 68 -0.92 1.99 -5.49
CA PHE A 68 -2.16 2.58 -5.00
C PHE A 68 -3.27 1.55 -4.77
N ASN A 69 -3.47 0.65 -5.74
CA ASN A 69 -4.53 -0.35 -5.65
C ASN A 69 -4.31 -1.33 -4.50
N ILE A 70 -3.05 -1.66 -4.21
CA ILE A 70 -2.70 -2.53 -3.07
C ILE A 70 -2.98 -1.80 -1.75
N LEU A 71 -2.62 -0.52 -1.64
CA LEU A 71 -2.92 0.27 -0.44
C LEU A 71 -4.42 0.43 -0.22
N VAL A 72 -5.19 0.69 -1.28
CA VAL A 72 -6.66 0.78 -1.21
C VAL A 72 -7.27 -0.55 -0.76
N ALA A 73 -6.80 -1.68 -1.31
CA ALA A 73 -7.29 -2.99 -0.90
C ALA A 73 -6.94 -3.35 0.55
N LEU A 74 -5.85 -2.81 1.10
CA LEU A 74 -5.48 -2.98 2.51
C LEU A 74 -6.21 -2.01 3.45
N TYR A 75 -6.93 -1.01 2.92
CA TYR A 75 -7.56 0.04 3.73
C TYR A 75 -8.66 -0.48 4.65
N ASP A 76 -9.48 -1.41 4.19
CA ASP A 76 -10.57 -1.95 5.01
C ASP A 76 -10.08 -3.03 5.99
N ASP A 77 -8.90 -3.63 5.75
CA ASP A 77 -8.29 -4.65 6.61
C ASP A 77 -7.42 -4.06 7.74
N LEU A 78 -7.01 -2.80 7.61
CA LEU A 78 -6.17 -2.08 8.58
C LEU A 78 -6.98 -0.98 9.29
N SER A 79 -6.61 -0.66 10.53
CA SER A 79 -7.20 0.51 11.19
C SER A 79 -6.75 1.80 10.49
N ALA A 80 -7.54 2.87 10.59
CA ALA A 80 -7.19 4.16 9.98
C ALA A 80 -5.81 4.68 10.48
N LYS A 81 -5.48 4.44 11.74
CA LYS A 81 -4.18 4.82 12.34
C LYS A 81 -3.02 3.99 11.76
N ASP A 82 -3.23 2.69 11.61
CA ASP A 82 -2.22 1.79 11.04
C ASP A 82 -1.98 2.11 9.56
N MET A 83 -3.05 2.37 8.82
CA MET A 83 -2.97 2.77 7.42
C MET A 83 -2.26 4.11 7.26
N GLN A 84 -2.55 5.11 8.10
CA GLN A 84 -1.83 6.39 8.07
C GLN A 84 -0.34 6.20 8.30
N THR A 85 0.05 5.36 9.27
CA THR A 85 1.44 5.04 9.57
C THR A 85 2.11 4.32 8.39
N LEU A 86 1.43 3.33 7.81
CA LEU A 86 1.89 2.61 6.63
C LEU A 86 2.14 3.55 5.45
N VAL A 87 1.18 4.41 5.12
CA VAL A 87 1.30 5.32 3.97
C VAL A 87 2.39 6.37 4.20
N GLN A 88 2.58 6.86 5.43
CA GLN A 88 3.70 7.77 5.73
C GLN A 88 5.05 7.11 5.45
N THR A 89 5.23 5.85 5.82
CA THR A 89 6.46 5.10 5.55
C THR A 89 6.63 4.82 4.06
N VAL A 90 5.57 4.41 3.36
CA VAL A 90 5.57 4.21 1.90
C VAL A 90 5.91 5.51 1.17
N ARG A 91 5.40 6.66 1.64
CA ARG A 91 5.71 7.98 1.07
C ARG A 91 7.18 8.36 1.23
N LYS A 92 7.78 8.09 2.40
CA LYS A 92 9.23 8.29 2.62
C LYS A 92 10.04 7.42 1.65
N TRP A 93 9.66 6.16 1.50
CA TRP A 93 10.31 5.22 0.58
C TRP A 93 10.20 5.68 -0.89
N ALA A 94 9.00 6.05 -1.34
CA ALA A 94 8.75 6.51 -2.70
C ALA A 94 9.54 7.78 -3.06
N ARG A 95 9.86 8.62 -2.07
CA ARG A 95 10.74 9.80 -2.21
C ARG A 95 12.23 9.48 -2.20
N GLY A 96 12.61 8.20 -2.19
CA GLY A 96 14.00 7.77 -2.16
C GLY A 96 14.65 7.72 -0.78
N GLN A 97 13.91 8.00 0.30
CA GLN A 97 14.42 7.94 1.68
C GLN A 97 14.45 6.50 2.22
N LYS A 98 15.08 5.59 1.49
CA LYS A 98 15.02 4.14 1.74
C LYS A 98 15.58 3.72 3.11
N LYS A 99 16.62 4.40 3.60
CA LYS A 99 17.26 4.09 4.90
C LYS A 99 16.39 4.43 6.12
N THR A 100 15.50 5.42 6.00
CA THR A 100 14.65 5.89 7.10
C THR A 100 13.20 5.41 6.98
N ALA A 101 12.84 4.82 5.84
CA ALA A 101 11.53 4.24 5.58
C ALA A 101 11.46 2.77 6.04
N VAL A 102 11.66 2.58 7.35
CA VAL A 102 11.50 1.28 8.02
C VAL A 102 10.06 1.16 8.50
N LEU A 103 9.41 0.03 8.22
CA LEU A 103 8.07 -0.25 8.72
C LEU A 103 8.10 -0.54 10.21
N ASP A 104 7.14 0.02 10.94
CA ASP A 104 6.93 -0.27 12.35
C ASP A 104 6.65 -1.79 12.52
N PRO A 105 7.31 -2.49 13.45
CA PRO A 105 7.06 -3.91 13.74
C PRO A 105 5.59 -4.24 14.01
N LYS A 106 4.82 -3.32 14.60
CA LYS A 106 3.38 -3.49 14.83
C LYS A 106 2.62 -3.55 13.51
N ILE A 107 2.97 -2.69 12.55
CA ILE A 107 2.38 -2.68 11.21
C ILE A 107 2.77 -3.94 10.45
N LEU A 108 4.01 -4.40 10.56
CA LEU A 108 4.44 -5.66 9.95
C LEU A 108 3.63 -6.85 10.50
N LYS A 109 3.45 -6.94 11.81
CA LYS A 109 2.62 -7.99 12.44
C LYS A 109 1.17 -7.91 11.98
N ARG A 110 0.62 -6.70 11.82
CA ARG A 110 -0.76 -6.52 11.37
C ARG A 110 -0.93 -6.91 9.90
N LEU A 111 0.03 -6.54 9.05
CA LEU A 111 0.05 -6.96 7.65
C LEU A 111 0.16 -8.48 7.53
N ASP A 112 0.99 -9.13 8.35
CA ASP A 112 1.11 -10.58 8.38
C ASP A 112 -0.22 -11.27 8.74
N GLN A 113 -0.90 -10.78 9.78
CA GLN A 113 -2.25 -11.25 10.14
C GLN A 113 -3.21 -11.11 8.96
N VAL A 114 -3.30 -9.92 8.36
CA VAL A 114 -4.23 -9.65 7.26
C VAL A 114 -3.94 -10.51 6.03
N LEU A 115 -2.67 -10.75 5.70
CA LEU A 115 -2.28 -11.44 4.47
C LEU A 115 -2.31 -12.97 4.57
N ASN A 116 -2.17 -13.52 5.78
CA ASN A 116 -2.26 -14.96 6.04
C ASN A 116 -3.64 -15.40 6.58
N THR A 117 -4.58 -14.47 6.73
CA THR A 117 -6.02 -14.78 6.87
C THR A 117 -6.60 -15.17 5.50
#